data_AF-A0A6M0RAD6-F1
#
_entry.id   AF-A0A6M0RAD6-F1
#
_cell.length_a   1.000
_cell.length_b   1.000
_cell.length_c   1.000
_cell.angle_alpha   90.00
_cell.angle_beta   90.00
_cell.angle_gamma   90.00
#
_symmetry.space_group_name_H-M   'P 1'
#
loop_
_entity.id
_entity.type
_entity.pdbx_description
1 polymer ?
#
loop_
_entity_poly.entity_id
_entity_poly.type
_entity_poly.pdbx_seq_one_letter_code
_entity_poly.pdbx_strand_id
1 'polypeptide(L)' 'MESKEVAEYLGISKQRLSDMNRTGKLIAIKKGIYLKSDVENRKKEQGELRDKYYKR' A
#
# COMPACT_ATOMS: atom_id res chain seq x y z
N MET A 1 -5.36 -0.68 10.22
CA MET A 1 -5.41 -1.89 9.38
C MET A 1 -4.21 -2.75 9.69
N GLU A 2 -4.44 -4.04 9.90
CA GLU A 2 -3.39 -5.03 10.17
C GLU A 2 -2.63 -5.38 8.88
N SER A 3 -1.37 -5.81 8.99
CA SER A 3 -0.51 -6.05 7.81
C SER A 3 -1.10 -7.03 6.79
N LYS A 4 -1.80 -8.06 7.27
CA LYS A 4 -2.47 -9.03 6.40
C LYS A 4 -3.61 -8.36 5.62
N GLU A 5 -4.44 -7.61 6.32
CA GLU A 5 -5.55 -6.84 5.76
C GLU A 5 -5.05 -5.81 4.72
N VAL A 6 -3.96 -5.12 5.01
CA VAL A 6 -3.35 -4.15 4.09
C VAL A 6 -2.83 -4.82 2.80
N ALA A 7 -2.14 -5.95 2.95
CA ALA A 7 -1.62 -6.69 1.80
C ALA A 7 -2.76 -7.17 0.88
N GLU A 8 -3.83 -7.70 1.47
CA GLU A 8 -5.04 -8.12 0.74
C GLU A 8 -5.74 -6.93 0.09
N TYR A 9 -5.93 -5.83 0.83
CA TYR A 9 -6.61 -4.63 0.33
C TYR A 9 -5.88 -3.97 -0.85
N LEU A 10 -4.54 -3.91 -0.80
CA LEU A 10 -3.71 -3.37 -1.87
C LEU A 10 -3.44 -4.38 -3.00
N GLY A 11 -3.80 -5.65 -2.83
CA GLY A 11 -3.53 -6.71 -3.80
C GLY A 11 -2.03 -6.96 -4.01
N ILE A 12 -1.24 -6.91 -2.95
CA ILE A 12 0.23 -7.08 -2.99
C ILE A 12 0.69 -8.21 -2.05
N SER A 13 1.91 -8.70 -2.27
CA SER A 13 2.52 -9.67 -1.36
C SER A 13 2.97 -9.03 -0.04
N LYS A 14 3.11 -9.83 1.02
CA LYS A 14 3.68 -9.38 2.30
C LYS A 14 5.11 -8.86 2.15
N GLN A 15 5.90 -9.46 1.26
CA GLN A 15 7.24 -8.98 0.94
C GLN A 15 7.19 -7.57 0.34
N ARG A 16 6.26 -7.32 -0.59
CA ARG A 16 6.08 -5.98 -1.17
C ARG A 16 5.63 -4.96 -0.13
N LEU A 17 4.76 -5.34 0.80
CA LEU A 17 4.36 -4.47 1.91
C LEU A 17 5.56 -4.11 2.80
N SER A 18 6.42 -5.09 3.13
CA SER A 18 7.66 -4.87 3.87
C SER A 18 8.61 -3.90 3.15
N ASP A 19 8.78 -4.07 1.83
CA ASP A 19 9.57 -3.14 1.02
C ASP A 19 8.99 -1.73 1.00
N MET A 20 7.66 -1.59 0.93
CA MET A 20 7.01 -0.28 0.98
C MET A 20 7.24 0.42 2.32
N ASN A 21 7.21 -0.33 3.42
CA ASN A 21 7.54 0.19 4.74
C ASN A 21 9.03 0.61 4.83
N ARG A 22 9.95 -0.23 4.33
CA ARG A 22 11.39 0.08 4.27
C ARG A 22 11.72 1.31 3.42
N THR A 23 10.99 1.51 2.32
CA THR A 23 11.22 2.62 1.38
C THR A 23 10.44 3.88 1.73
N GLY A 24 9.71 3.91 2.86
CA GLY A 24 8.89 5.06 3.27
C GLY A 24 7.64 5.29 2.41
N LYS A 25 7.31 4.33 1.54
CA LYS A 25 6.15 4.40 0.64
C LYS A 25 4.82 4.17 1.37
N LEU A 26 4.82 3.37 2.43
CA LEU A 26 3.67 3.18 3.30
C LEU A 26 4.21 2.83 4.68
N ILE A 27 4.06 3.75 5.65
CA ILE A 27 4.70 3.62 6.96
C ILE A 27 3.69 3.07 7.97
N ALA A 28 4.12 2.07 8.74
CA ALA A 28 3.33 1.55 9.83
C ALA A 28 3.41 2.51 11.04
N ILE A 29 2.25 2.92 11.60
CA ILE A 29 2.18 3.75 12.82
C ILE A 29 2.66 2.97 14.06
N LYS A 30 2.51 1.65 14.01
CA LYS A 30 3.04 0.68 14.97
C LYS A 30 3.40 -0.56 14.18
N LYS A 31 4.33 -1.39 14.66
CA LYS A 31 4.76 -2.61 13.96
C LYS A 31 3.54 -3.43 13.53
N GLY A 32 3.35 -3.49 12.21
CA GLY A 32 2.29 -4.24 11.56
C GLY A 32 0.91 -3.56 11.48
N ILE A 33 0.76 -2.36 12.02
CA ILE A 33 -0.47 -1.57 12.03
C ILE A 33 -0.29 -0.31 11.20
N TYR A 34 -1.19 -0.11 10.26
CA TYR A 34 -1.19 1.02 9.33
C TYR A 34 -2.43 1.89 9.52
N LEU A 35 -2.27 3.19 9.29
CA LEU A 35 -3.39 4.10 9.26
C LEU A 35 -4.23 3.84 8.00
N LYS A 36 -5.55 3.77 8.15
CA LYS A 36 -6.46 3.43 7.05
C LYS A 36 -6.37 4.44 5.91
N SER A 37 -6.32 5.73 6.24
CA SER A 37 -6.19 6.82 5.27
C SER A 37 -4.96 6.67 4.39
N ASP A 38 -3.83 6.28 4.96
CA ASP A 38 -2.56 6.16 4.23
C ASP A 38 -2.63 5.00 3.23
N VAL A 39 -3.27 3.89 3.64
CA VAL A 39 -3.50 2.73 2.78
C VAL A 39 -4.45 3.07 1.63
N GLU A 40 -5.52 3.82 1.90
CA GLU A 40 -6.49 4.26 0.87
C GLU A 40 -5.86 5.23 -0.12
N ASN A 41 -5.11 6.22 0.36
CA ASN A 41 -4.38 7.16 -0.49
C ASN A 41 -3.39 6.43 -1.40
N ARG A 42 -2.65 5.47 -0.84
CA ARG A 42 -1.75 4.61 -1.62
C ARG A 42 -2.48 3.83 -2.71
N LYS A 43 -3.68 3.32 -2.44
CA LYS A 43 -4.49 2.59 -3.43
C LYS A 43 -4.95 3.51 -4.56
N LYS A 44 -5.34 4.75 -4.24
CA LYS A 44 -5.69 5.77 -5.23
C LYS A 44 -4.51 6.12 -6.12
N GLU A 45 -3.34 6.41 -5.53
CA GLU A 45 -2.10 6.67 -6.28
C GLU A 45 -1.73 5.52 -7.23
N GLN A 46 -1.89 4.26 -6.79
CA GLN A 46 -1.66 3.09 -7.63
C GLN A 46 -2.62 3.04 -8.83
N GLY A 47 -3.89 3.39 -8.61
CA GLY A 47 -4.90 3.48 -9.67
C GLY A 47 -4.56 4.57 -10.67
N GLU A 48 -4.27 5.78 -10.20
CA GLU A 48 -3.90 6.93 -11.04
C GLU A 48 -2.66 6.65 -11.89
N LEU A 49 -1.63 6.02 -11.31
CA LEU A 49 -0.43 5.61 -12.04
C LEU A 49 -0.73 4.54 -13.09
N ARG A 50 -1.61 3.57 -12.79
CA ARG A 50 -2.07 2.59 -13.78
C ARG A 50 -2.80 3.28 -14.93
N ASP A 51 -3.72 4.19 -14.64
CA ASP A 51 -4.46 4.91 -15.68
C ASP A 51 -3.54 5.78 -16.53
N LYS A 52 -2.54 6.42 -15.93
CA LYS A 52 -1.60 7.30 -16.63
C LYS A 52 -0.66 6.56 -17.58
N TYR A 53 -0.15 5.38 -17.18
CA TYR A 53 0.91 4.68 -17.93
C TYR A 53 0.44 3.39 -18.62
N TYR A 54 -0.70 2.83 -18.22
CA TYR A 54 -1.22 1.56 -18.73
C TYR A 54 -2.57 1.68 -19.45
N LYS A 55 -3.08 2.89 -19.71
CA LYS A 55 -4.15 3.09 -20.68
C LYS A 55 -3.66 2.64 -22.06
N ARG A 56 -4.21 1.51 -22.54
CA ARG A 56 -4.17 1.11 -23.95
C ARG A 56 -5.22 1.88 -24.72
#